data_AF-A0A4Q4WH29-F1
#
_entry.id   AF-A0A4Q4WH29-F1
#
_cell.length_a   1.000
_cell.length_b   1.000
_cell.length_c   1.000
_cell.angle_alpha   90.00
_cell.angle_beta   90.00
_cell.angle_gamma   90.00
#
_symmetry.space_group_name_H-M   'P 1'
#
loop_
_entity.id
_entity.type
_entity.pdbx_description
1 polymer ?
#
loop_
_entity_poly.entity_id
_entity_poly.type
_entity_poly.pdbx_seq_one_letter_code
_entity_poly.pdbx_strand_id
1 'polypeptide(L)'
;MAVEEKVHSSGSSETPSIEGSNTPKAPIVDEKPPIEYRVEETESQRFDDKATKRLLRKIDWTLVPFLALLYLLSFLDRTNIGNARLAGLEVDLGMDPASLQYNVALSVFFPWYVAAEIPSNLAMKRFRPSVWIPTIMIAWGICCVCMGFVSNYAGLLAARMALGFAEGGLFPGVTFFITQWYKRHECGLRMAIFFSAATASGAFGGLLARGISEMRGVGGHPGWAWIFILEGIVTLVIAIIAFFVMQDYPATAKFLNPAEKQEVQRRLEEDRSALADEFDLKYFWHAVRDWKIWMTVPPYVVACFFCIGAGFLADRWGQRGIFMIFFNFIAIIGFIMQIGTSNNAVRYAGTFFAASGIYPNVPQGVAWNGNNIGGSTKRGVGIAMHVGFGNLGGAISGFLYQAKHRPEYYPGHGTLIATLSMSLILCTMMTIYLRRENARRDSLYKAPSEYTAQEKWEEREKGDYATFFRYTV
;
A
#
# COMPACT_ATOMS: atom_id res chain seq x y z
N MET A 1 -61.71 16.74 -15.27
CA MET A 1 -63.07 16.46 -15.78
C MET A 1 -63.07 16.91 -17.24
N ALA A 2 -62.71 15.99 -18.14
CA ALA A 2 -63.59 15.49 -19.24
C ALA A 2 -63.36 16.37 -20.50
N VAL A 3 -63.23 15.91 -21.75
CA VAL A 3 -63.65 14.71 -22.48
C VAL A 3 -62.74 14.56 -23.74
N GLU A 4 -62.62 13.33 -24.22
CA GLU A 4 -62.06 12.84 -25.50
C GLU A 4 -62.83 13.28 -26.78
N GLU A 5 -62.36 12.73 -27.92
CA GLU A 5 -62.98 12.63 -29.26
C GLU A 5 -62.71 13.82 -30.21
N LYS A 6 -62.34 13.62 -31.49
CA LYS A 6 -62.85 12.59 -32.41
C LYS A 6 -61.95 12.41 -33.65
N VAL A 7 -61.94 11.18 -34.13
CA VAL A 7 -61.38 10.69 -35.39
C VAL A 7 -62.23 11.15 -36.59
N HIS A 8 -61.60 11.46 -37.73
CA HIS A 8 -62.23 11.25 -39.03
C HIS A 8 -61.25 10.79 -40.11
N SER A 9 -61.69 9.75 -40.82
CA SER A 9 -61.04 9.00 -41.89
C SER A 9 -61.29 9.59 -43.27
N SER A 10 -60.43 9.23 -44.24
CA SER A 10 -60.64 9.07 -45.70
C SER A 10 -59.50 9.73 -46.47
N GLY A 11 -58.96 9.21 -47.56
CA GLY A 11 -59.16 7.98 -48.31
C GLY A 11 -58.03 7.86 -49.34
N SER A 12 -57.97 6.67 -49.94
CA SER A 12 -57.28 6.26 -51.18
C SER A 12 -56.97 7.39 -52.17
N SER A 13 -55.82 7.47 -52.83
CA SER A 13 -55.41 6.56 -53.91
C SER A 13 -54.22 7.16 -54.67
N GLU A 14 -53.55 6.31 -55.46
CA GLU A 14 -52.75 6.63 -56.66
C GLU A 14 -51.28 7.07 -56.51
N THR A 15 -50.40 6.16 -56.95
CA THR A 15 -49.10 6.46 -57.56
C THR A 15 -49.30 6.52 -59.08
N PRO A 16 -48.58 7.37 -59.83
CA PRO A 16 -47.34 6.86 -60.44
C PRO A 16 -46.16 7.86 -60.60
N SER A 17 -44.99 7.23 -60.62
CA SER A 17 -43.63 7.58 -61.04
C SER A 17 -43.38 8.75 -62.02
N ILE A 18 -42.33 9.55 -61.72
CA ILE A 18 -41.40 10.15 -62.69
C ILE A 18 -39.96 10.01 -62.18
N GLU A 19 -39.07 9.66 -63.11
CA GLU A 19 -37.67 9.25 -63.00
C GLU A 19 -36.69 10.34 -62.51
N GLY A 20 -35.58 9.86 -61.92
CA GLY A 20 -34.24 10.34 -62.29
C GLY A 20 -33.53 11.31 -61.34
N SER A 21 -32.79 10.79 -60.34
CA SER A 21 -31.48 11.37 -60.02
C SER A 21 -30.50 10.30 -59.52
N ASN A 22 -29.38 10.21 -60.23
CA ASN A 22 -28.25 9.34 -59.95
C ASN A 22 -27.59 9.71 -58.62
N THR A 23 -27.56 8.78 -57.67
CA THR A 23 -26.59 8.78 -56.56
C THR A 23 -25.88 7.42 -56.52
N PRO A 24 -24.55 7.38 -56.26
CA PRO A 24 -23.78 6.14 -56.34
C PRO A 24 -24.22 5.17 -55.23
N LYS A 25 -24.51 3.92 -55.60
CA LYS A 25 -24.80 2.83 -54.64
C LYS A 25 -23.59 2.61 -53.73
N ALA A 26 -23.78 2.76 -52.43
CA ALA A 26 -22.85 2.25 -51.43
C ALA A 26 -22.79 0.70 -51.51
N PRO A 27 -21.65 0.07 -51.21
CA PRO A 27 -21.54 -1.38 -51.27
C PRO A 27 -22.47 -2.02 -50.24
N ILE A 28 -23.27 -2.99 -50.70
CA ILE A 28 -24.10 -3.84 -49.85
C ILE A 28 -23.15 -4.65 -48.98
N VAL A 29 -23.12 -4.34 -47.69
CA VAL A 29 -22.49 -5.20 -46.68
C VAL A 29 -23.49 -6.30 -46.38
N ASP A 30 -23.13 -7.55 -46.67
CA ASP A 30 -23.91 -8.72 -46.24
C ASP A 30 -24.01 -8.70 -44.71
N GLU A 31 -25.18 -8.29 -44.20
CA GLU A 31 -25.54 -8.50 -42.80
C GLU A 31 -25.70 -10.01 -42.58
N LYS A 32 -24.65 -10.63 -42.02
CA LYS A 32 -24.80 -11.94 -41.39
C LYS A 32 -25.86 -11.83 -40.30
N PRO A 33 -26.79 -12.80 -40.20
CA PRO A 33 -27.83 -12.76 -39.17
C PRO A 33 -27.18 -12.70 -37.78
N PRO A 34 -27.84 -12.07 -36.80
CA PRO A 34 -27.35 -12.03 -35.44
C PRO A 34 -27.15 -13.48 -34.98
N ILE A 35 -25.94 -13.80 -34.50
CA ILE A 35 -25.69 -15.06 -33.82
C ILE A 35 -26.52 -14.99 -32.53
N GLU A 36 -27.70 -15.59 -32.54
CA GLU A 36 -28.43 -15.93 -31.32
C GLU A 36 -27.53 -16.84 -30.50
N TYR A 37 -26.82 -16.26 -29.52
CA TYR A 37 -26.27 -17.03 -28.43
C TYR A 37 -27.45 -17.58 -27.65
N ARG A 38 -27.84 -18.81 -27.98
CA ARG A 38 -28.69 -19.63 -27.13
C ARG A 38 -27.93 -19.82 -25.82
N VAL A 39 -28.24 -18.98 -24.83
CA VAL A 39 -27.93 -19.26 -23.44
C VAL A 39 -28.72 -20.52 -23.13
N GLU A 40 -28.05 -21.68 -23.18
CA GLU A 40 -28.57 -22.84 -22.49
C GLU A 40 -28.64 -22.44 -21.02
N GLU A 41 -29.85 -22.05 -20.57
CA GLU A 41 -30.23 -22.06 -19.17
C GLU A 41 -30.16 -23.51 -18.67
N THR A 42 -28.93 -24.00 -18.51
CA THR A 42 -28.68 -25.04 -17.52
C THR A 42 -29.03 -24.36 -16.22
N GLU A 43 -30.11 -24.77 -15.55
CA GLU A 43 -30.50 -24.28 -14.24
C GLU A 43 -29.27 -24.25 -13.33
N SER A 44 -28.59 -23.11 -13.28
CA SER A 44 -27.42 -22.94 -12.45
C SER A 44 -27.93 -23.08 -11.03
N GLN A 45 -27.45 -24.06 -10.28
CA GLN A 45 -27.63 -24.07 -8.84
C GLN A 45 -27.14 -22.72 -8.33
N ARG A 46 -28.08 -21.80 -8.10
CA ARG A 46 -27.77 -20.43 -7.69
C ARG A 46 -27.11 -20.58 -6.33
N PHE A 47 -25.82 -20.27 -6.24
CA PHE A 47 -25.12 -20.33 -4.96
C PHE A 47 -25.85 -19.42 -3.97
N ASP A 48 -26.36 -20.00 -2.89
CA ASP A 48 -26.93 -19.23 -1.79
C ASP A 48 -25.84 -18.31 -1.17
N ASP A 49 -26.24 -17.23 -0.51
CA ASP A 49 -25.34 -16.27 0.13
C ASP A 49 -24.36 -16.95 1.10
N LYS A 50 -24.79 -18.02 1.77
CA LYS A 50 -23.93 -18.83 2.64
C LYS A 50 -22.90 -19.64 1.86
N ALA A 51 -23.28 -20.22 0.72
CA ALA A 51 -22.39 -20.98 -0.14
C ALA A 51 -21.33 -20.05 -0.76
N THR A 52 -21.74 -18.86 -1.21
CA THR A 52 -20.84 -17.81 -1.72
C THR A 52 -19.82 -17.37 -0.67
N LYS A 53 -20.24 -17.16 0.59
CA LYS A 53 -19.32 -16.83 1.69
C LYS A 53 -18.35 -17.96 2.04
N ARG A 54 -18.75 -19.23 1.88
CA ARG A 54 -17.86 -20.38 2.10
C ARG A 54 -16.83 -20.50 0.98
N LEU A 55 -17.26 -20.28 -0.26
CA LEU A 55 -16.39 -20.23 -1.44
C LEU A 55 -15.36 -19.11 -1.32
N LEU A 56 -15.77 -17.89 -0.98
CA LEU A 56 -14.86 -16.77 -0.74
C LEU A 56 -13.83 -17.09 0.34
N ARG A 57 -14.25 -17.65 1.48
CA ARG A 57 -13.32 -18.08 2.54
C ARG A 57 -12.31 -19.12 2.07
N LYS A 58 -12.73 -20.07 1.22
CA LYS A 58 -11.84 -21.08 0.63
C LYS A 58 -10.77 -20.43 -0.25
N ILE A 59 -11.16 -19.45 -1.07
CA ILE A 59 -10.24 -18.68 -1.92
C ILE A 59 -9.31 -17.83 -1.02
N ASP A 60 -9.85 -17.16 -0.01
CA ASP A 60 -9.09 -16.31 0.92
C ASP A 60 -7.98 -17.09 1.61
N TRP A 61 -8.30 -18.25 2.20
CA TRP A 61 -7.34 -19.12 2.88
C TRP A 61 -6.27 -19.70 1.94
N THR A 62 -6.56 -19.81 0.66
CA THR A 62 -5.62 -20.38 -0.32
C THR A 62 -4.68 -19.31 -0.87
N LEU A 63 -5.20 -18.13 -1.21
CA LEU A 63 -4.44 -17.09 -1.90
C LEU A 63 -3.82 -16.06 -0.96
N VAL A 64 -4.59 -15.54 -0.01
CA VAL A 64 -4.21 -14.33 0.76
C VAL A 64 -3.00 -14.58 1.67
N PRO A 65 -2.90 -15.66 2.45
CA PRO A 65 -1.72 -15.94 3.26
C PRO A 65 -0.44 -16.07 2.42
N PHE A 66 -0.55 -16.68 1.24
CA PHE A 66 0.59 -16.85 0.35
C PHE A 66 1.04 -15.51 -0.23
N LEU A 67 0.11 -14.69 -0.73
CA LEU A 67 0.40 -13.34 -1.21
C LEU A 67 1.01 -12.45 -0.12
N ALA A 68 0.49 -12.55 1.11
CA ALA A 68 1.05 -11.88 2.28
C ALA A 68 2.48 -12.35 2.57
N LEU A 69 2.78 -13.65 2.46
CA LEU A 69 4.14 -14.17 2.59
C LEU A 69 5.09 -13.58 1.53
N LEU A 70 4.67 -13.47 0.27
CA LEU A 70 5.51 -12.87 -0.79
C LEU A 70 5.87 -11.42 -0.44
N TYR A 71 4.91 -10.66 0.08
CA TYR A 71 5.12 -9.29 0.49
C TYR A 71 5.97 -9.15 1.74
N LEU A 72 5.81 -10.08 2.69
CA LEU A 72 6.65 -10.16 3.88
C LEU A 72 8.13 -10.28 3.49
N LEU A 73 8.44 -11.19 2.57
CA LEU A 73 9.81 -11.42 2.08
C LEU A 73 10.36 -10.18 1.36
N SER A 74 9.57 -9.58 0.46
CA SER A 74 9.95 -8.33 -0.22
C SER A 74 10.24 -7.20 0.79
N PHE A 75 9.46 -7.07 1.86
CA PHE A 75 9.74 -6.07 2.89
C PHE A 75 10.95 -6.41 3.76
N LEU A 76 11.21 -7.69 4.05
CA LEU A 76 12.39 -8.11 4.80
C LEU A 76 13.66 -7.69 4.06
N ASP A 77 13.72 -7.99 2.76
CA ASP A 77 14.81 -7.61 1.87
C ASP A 77 15.07 -6.09 1.85
N ARG A 78 14.01 -5.26 1.90
CA ARG A 78 14.15 -3.80 1.98
C ARG A 78 14.76 -3.34 3.30
N THR A 79 14.43 -3.99 4.41
CA THR A 79 14.95 -3.62 5.73
C THR A 79 16.39 -4.10 5.95
N ASN A 80 16.84 -5.11 5.19
CA ASN A 80 18.16 -5.73 5.38
C ASN A 80 19.33 -4.78 5.23
N ILE A 81 19.26 -3.79 4.34
CA ILE A 81 20.35 -2.79 4.21
C ILE A 81 20.54 -1.96 5.49
N GLY A 82 19.46 -1.70 6.23
CA GLY A 82 19.52 -1.04 7.54
C GLY A 82 20.15 -1.94 8.60
N ASN A 83 19.78 -3.23 8.61
CA ASN A 83 20.35 -4.22 9.54
C ASN A 83 21.83 -4.51 9.22
N ALA A 84 22.18 -4.58 7.94
CA ALA A 84 23.54 -4.79 7.45
C ALA A 84 24.46 -3.64 7.88
N ARG A 85 23.97 -2.39 7.86
CA ARG A 85 24.71 -1.24 8.40
C ARG A 85 25.11 -1.47 9.86
N LEU A 86 24.17 -1.93 10.70
CA LEU A 86 24.44 -2.25 12.11
C LEU A 86 25.43 -3.41 12.28
N ALA A 87 25.52 -4.30 11.29
CA ALA A 87 26.43 -5.44 11.25
C ALA A 87 27.79 -5.14 10.57
N GLY A 88 28.13 -3.87 10.31
CA GLY A 88 29.46 -3.44 9.87
C GLY A 88 29.63 -3.20 8.37
N LEU A 89 28.55 -3.17 7.58
CA LEU A 89 28.58 -2.97 6.12
C LEU A 89 29.39 -1.74 5.68
N GLU A 90 29.25 -0.60 6.38
CA GLU A 90 29.96 0.64 6.02
C GLU A 90 31.48 0.48 6.13
N VAL A 91 31.95 -0.21 7.17
CA VAL A 91 33.38 -0.44 7.42
C VAL A 91 33.95 -1.42 6.38
N ASP A 92 33.24 -2.53 6.13
CA ASP A 92 33.72 -3.58 5.25
C ASP A 92 33.75 -3.16 3.77
N LEU A 93 32.88 -2.23 3.35
CA LEU A 93 32.85 -1.68 1.99
C LEU A 93 33.69 -0.40 1.82
N GLY A 94 34.39 0.04 2.86
CA GLY A 94 35.24 1.23 2.84
C GLY A 94 34.47 2.53 2.64
N MET A 95 33.24 2.63 3.17
CA MET A 95 32.44 3.85 3.12
C MET A 95 32.96 4.88 4.12
N ASP A 96 33.04 6.14 3.71
CA ASP A 96 33.38 7.22 4.63
C ASP A 96 32.16 7.53 5.54
N PRO A 97 32.29 7.40 6.88
CA PRO A 97 31.22 7.68 7.83
C PRO A 97 30.68 9.12 7.79
N ALA A 98 31.48 10.08 7.30
CA ALA A 98 31.07 11.47 7.15
C ALA A 98 30.37 11.75 5.81
N SER A 99 30.36 10.78 4.89
CA SER A 99 29.83 10.93 3.54
C SER A 99 28.36 10.50 3.41
N LEU A 100 27.70 10.95 2.35
CA LEU A 100 26.33 10.55 2.00
C LEU A 100 26.27 9.19 1.26
N GLN A 101 27.36 8.44 1.17
CA GLN A 101 27.45 7.23 0.36
C GLN A 101 26.39 6.18 0.72
N TYR A 102 26.18 5.91 2.01
CA TYR A 102 25.12 5.01 2.48
C TYR A 102 23.72 5.49 2.09
N ASN A 103 23.45 6.79 2.25
CA ASN A 103 22.16 7.38 1.87
C ASN A 103 21.93 7.27 0.35
N VAL A 104 22.96 7.47 -0.45
CA VAL A 104 22.90 7.26 -1.91
C VAL A 104 22.60 5.79 -2.23
N ALA A 105 23.24 4.83 -1.56
CA ALA A 105 22.95 3.40 -1.74
C ALA A 105 21.54 3.01 -1.29
N LEU A 106 20.96 3.72 -0.32
CA LEU A 106 19.54 3.60 0.02
C LEU A 106 18.66 4.16 -1.10
N SER A 107 18.92 5.37 -1.56
CA SER A 107 18.06 6.10 -2.50
C SER A 107 18.11 5.56 -3.92
N VAL A 108 19.24 5.01 -4.38
CA VAL A 108 19.42 4.55 -5.77
C VAL A 108 18.42 3.46 -6.17
N PHE A 109 17.86 2.72 -5.20
CA PHE A 109 16.83 1.71 -5.43
C PHE A 109 15.53 2.29 -6.01
N PHE A 110 15.07 3.45 -5.51
CA PHE A 110 13.72 3.95 -5.78
C PHE A 110 13.47 4.39 -7.24
N PRO A 111 14.39 5.11 -7.91
CA PRO A 111 14.19 5.47 -9.32
C PRO A 111 13.98 4.25 -10.23
N TRP A 112 14.76 3.18 -10.03
CA TRP A 112 14.65 1.95 -10.80
C TRP A 112 13.40 1.15 -10.45
N TYR A 113 13.00 1.15 -9.18
CA TYR A 113 11.76 0.56 -8.72
C TYR A 113 10.54 1.20 -9.41
N VAL A 114 10.46 2.53 -9.38
CA VAL A 114 9.35 3.28 -10.03
C VAL A 114 9.38 3.09 -11.55
N ALA A 115 10.57 3.09 -12.16
CA ALA A 115 10.73 2.86 -13.59
C ALA A 115 10.25 1.46 -14.02
N ALA A 116 10.45 0.44 -13.18
CA ALA A 116 10.01 -0.93 -13.45
C ALA A 116 8.53 -1.18 -13.13
N GLU A 117 7.91 -0.37 -12.28
CA GLU A 117 6.52 -0.54 -11.81
C GLU A 117 5.52 -0.53 -12.98
N ILE A 118 5.59 0.48 -13.84
CA ILE A 118 4.67 0.64 -14.98
C ILE A 118 4.85 -0.46 -16.04
N PRO A 119 6.07 -0.72 -16.55
CA PRO A 119 6.30 -1.79 -17.53
C PRO A 119 5.93 -3.17 -16.99
N SER A 120 6.25 -3.45 -15.73
CA SER A 120 5.94 -4.75 -15.12
C SER A 120 4.44 -4.97 -14.97
N ASN A 121 3.69 -3.95 -14.56
CA ASN A 121 2.24 -4.06 -14.44
C ASN A 121 1.56 -4.19 -15.81
N LEU A 122 2.12 -3.56 -16.84
CA LEU A 122 1.68 -3.72 -18.22
C LEU A 122 1.97 -5.14 -18.73
N ALA A 123 3.13 -5.69 -18.39
CA ALA A 123 3.55 -7.04 -18.74
C ALA A 123 2.61 -8.11 -18.15
N MET A 124 2.02 -7.91 -16.98
CA MET A 124 1.03 -8.84 -16.39
C MET A 124 -0.27 -8.99 -17.16
N LYS A 125 -0.61 -8.06 -18.06
CA LYS A 125 -1.74 -8.26 -18.97
C LYS A 125 -1.36 -9.16 -20.14
N ARG A 126 -0.07 -9.22 -20.47
CA ARG A 126 0.48 -10.03 -21.57
C ARG A 126 0.89 -11.42 -21.10
N PHE A 127 1.45 -11.51 -19.89
CA PHE A 127 1.96 -12.73 -19.28
C PHE A 127 1.03 -13.20 -18.16
N ARG A 128 1.00 -14.51 -17.96
CA ARG A 128 0.21 -15.14 -16.90
C ARG A 128 0.73 -14.72 -15.50
N PRO A 129 -0.12 -14.24 -14.58
CA PRO A 129 0.32 -13.81 -13.26
C PRO A 129 1.07 -14.87 -12.45
N SER A 130 0.70 -16.17 -12.57
CA SER A 130 1.38 -17.27 -11.87
C SER A 130 2.81 -17.52 -12.35
N VAL A 131 3.18 -17.01 -13.51
CA VAL A 131 4.55 -17.10 -14.04
C VAL A 131 5.27 -15.79 -13.76
N TRP A 132 4.60 -14.66 -13.98
CA TRP A 132 5.23 -13.34 -13.86
C TRP A 132 5.62 -12.98 -12.43
N ILE A 133 4.71 -13.14 -11.46
CA ILE A 133 5.00 -12.81 -10.06
C ILE A 133 6.16 -13.66 -9.52
N PRO A 134 6.18 -15.00 -9.68
CA PRO A 134 7.32 -15.81 -9.25
C PRO A 134 8.61 -15.53 -10.02
N THR A 135 8.54 -15.14 -11.29
CA THR A 135 9.73 -14.73 -12.07
C THR A 135 10.36 -13.47 -11.48
N ILE A 136 9.55 -12.48 -11.10
CA ILE A 136 9.99 -11.30 -10.35
C ILE A 136 10.66 -11.72 -9.04
N MET A 137 10.06 -12.66 -8.31
CA MET A 137 10.65 -13.17 -7.06
C MET A 137 12.00 -13.85 -7.26
N ILE A 138 12.16 -14.65 -8.32
CA ILE A 138 13.45 -15.26 -8.65
C ILE A 138 14.47 -14.18 -9.00
N ALA A 139 14.11 -13.23 -9.86
CA ALA A 139 15.01 -12.16 -10.28
C ALA A 139 15.50 -11.33 -9.08
N TRP A 140 14.59 -10.95 -8.18
CA TRP A 140 14.97 -10.20 -6.99
C TRP A 140 15.75 -11.08 -5.99
N GLY A 141 15.35 -12.35 -5.80
CA GLY A 141 16.02 -13.27 -4.89
C GLY A 141 17.48 -13.51 -5.28
N ILE A 142 17.75 -13.65 -6.59
CA ILE A 142 19.11 -13.70 -7.13
C ILE A 142 19.86 -12.39 -6.81
N CYS A 143 19.22 -11.22 -7.04
CA CYS A 143 19.84 -9.93 -6.72
C CYS A 143 20.19 -9.80 -5.23
N CYS A 144 19.33 -10.28 -4.32
CA CYS A 144 19.59 -10.33 -2.89
C CYS A 144 20.80 -11.22 -2.57
N VAL A 145 20.84 -12.46 -3.08
CA VAL A 145 21.98 -13.35 -2.87
C VAL A 145 23.28 -12.73 -3.39
N CYS A 146 23.25 -12.15 -4.59
CA CYS A 146 24.41 -11.45 -5.18
C CYS A 146 24.89 -10.27 -4.31
N MET A 147 23.98 -9.57 -3.62
CA MET A 147 24.33 -8.45 -2.75
C MET A 147 25.21 -8.88 -1.56
N GLY A 148 25.05 -10.11 -1.06
CA GLY A 148 25.89 -10.66 -0.01
C GLY A 148 27.35 -10.91 -0.43
N PHE A 149 27.64 -10.98 -1.73
CA PHE A 149 29.00 -11.19 -2.25
C PHE A 149 29.71 -9.91 -2.68
N VAL A 150 29.09 -8.75 -2.45
CA VAL A 150 29.68 -7.46 -2.80
C VAL A 150 30.85 -7.14 -1.87
N SER A 151 31.94 -6.64 -2.44
CA SER A 151 33.15 -6.25 -1.69
C SER A 151 33.50 -4.77 -1.78
N ASN A 152 32.73 -3.98 -2.53
CA ASN A 152 32.98 -2.55 -2.69
C ASN A 152 31.69 -1.74 -2.87
N TYR A 153 31.79 -0.42 -2.65
CA TYR A 153 30.66 0.51 -2.76
C TYR A 153 29.96 0.47 -4.14
N ALA A 154 30.73 0.41 -5.23
CA ALA A 154 30.16 0.40 -6.59
C ALA A 154 29.35 -0.87 -6.86
N GLY A 155 29.81 -2.03 -6.37
CA GLY A 155 29.09 -3.30 -6.44
C GLY A 155 27.78 -3.26 -5.64
N LEU A 156 27.76 -2.56 -4.50
CA LEU A 156 26.53 -2.39 -3.73
C LEU A 156 25.53 -1.54 -4.51
N LEU A 157 25.98 -0.43 -5.11
CA LEU A 157 25.11 0.40 -5.95
C LEU A 157 24.55 -0.41 -7.13
N ALA A 158 25.38 -1.18 -7.83
CA ALA A 158 24.93 -2.02 -8.95
C ALA A 158 23.89 -3.05 -8.51
N ALA A 159 24.13 -3.76 -7.41
CA ALA A 159 23.18 -4.73 -6.86
C ALA A 159 21.86 -4.07 -6.43
N ARG A 160 21.92 -2.86 -5.86
CA ARG A 160 20.74 -2.10 -5.43
C ARG A 160 19.90 -1.58 -6.59
N MET A 161 20.56 -1.17 -7.69
CA MET A 161 19.87 -0.79 -8.93
C MET A 161 19.17 -2.00 -9.56
N ALA A 162 19.86 -3.14 -9.67
CA ALA A 162 19.30 -4.38 -10.19
C ALA A 162 18.11 -4.87 -9.35
N LEU A 163 18.25 -4.81 -8.01
CA LEU A 163 17.17 -5.14 -7.08
C LEU A 163 15.94 -4.25 -7.29
N GLY A 164 16.13 -2.93 -7.42
CA GLY A 164 15.03 -1.99 -7.69
C GLY A 164 14.26 -2.35 -8.96
N PHE A 165 14.99 -2.63 -10.04
CA PHE A 165 14.38 -3.03 -11.31
C PHE A 165 13.63 -4.38 -11.22
N ALA A 166 14.20 -5.36 -10.50
CA ALA A 166 13.59 -6.67 -10.33
C ALA A 166 12.33 -6.62 -9.43
N GLU A 167 12.37 -5.88 -8.32
CA GLU A 167 11.33 -5.89 -7.28
C GLU A 167 10.12 -5.00 -7.62
N GLY A 168 10.30 -3.97 -8.47
CA GLY A 168 9.29 -2.95 -8.82
C GLY A 168 7.91 -3.50 -9.22
N GLY A 169 7.88 -4.71 -9.79
CA GLY A 169 6.67 -5.34 -10.28
C GLY A 169 5.79 -6.02 -9.24
N LEU A 170 6.29 -6.34 -8.05
CA LEU A 170 5.57 -7.23 -7.13
C LEU A 170 4.30 -6.59 -6.56
N PHE A 171 4.41 -5.35 -6.07
CA PHE A 171 3.30 -4.65 -5.42
C PHE A 171 2.11 -4.38 -6.37
N PRO A 172 2.30 -3.69 -7.53
CA PRO A 172 1.22 -3.57 -8.52
C PRO A 172 0.81 -4.96 -9.05
N GLY A 173 1.78 -5.88 -9.10
CA GLY A 173 1.68 -7.32 -9.34
C GLY A 173 0.48 -7.97 -8.65
N VAL A 174 0.63 -8.06 -7.34
CA VAL A 174 -0.30 -8.73 -6.45
C VAL A 174 -1.61 -7.95 -6.33
N THR A 175 -1.58 -6.62 -6.32
CA THR A 175 -2.81 -5.83 -6.25
C THR A 175 -3.68 -6.05 -7.48
N PHE A 176 -3.11 -6.10 -8.69
CA PHE A 176 -3.83 -6.48 -9.90
C PHE A 176 -4.32 -7.93 -9.82
N PHE A 177 -3.50 -8.88 -9.38
CA PHE A 177 -3.90 -10.28 -9.22
C PHE A 177 -5.13 -10.43 -8.32
N ILE A 178 -5.21 -9.70 -7.20
CA ILE A 178 -6.40 -9.70 -6.32
C ILE A 178 -7.64 -9.23 -7.09
N THR A 179 -7.54 -8.22 -7.96
CA THR A 179 -8.69 -7.76 -8.76
C THR A 179 -9.18 -8.77 -9.80
N GLN A 180 -8.40 -9.80 -10.12
CA GLN A 180 -8.81 -10.89 -11.02
C GLN A 180 -9.60 -11.99 -10.32
N TRP A 181 -9.53 -12.08 -8.98
CA TRP A 181 -10.19 -13.14 -8.19
C TRP A 181 -11.39 -12.66 -7.38
N TYR A 182 -11.52 -11.35 -7.16
CA TYR A 182 -12.52 -10.77 -6.29
C TYR A 182 -13.26 -9.60 -6.96
N LYS A 183 -14.53 -9.38 -6.57
CA LYS A 183 -15.29 -8.21 -7.00
C LYS A 183 -14.66 -6.92 -6.43
N ARG A 184 -14.88 -5.78 -7.09
CA ARG A 184 -14.31 -4.46 -6.71
C ARG A 184 -14.55 -4.10 -5.23
N HIS A 185 -15.70 -4.47 -4.68
CA HIS A 185 -16.06 -4.18 -3.28
C HIS A 185 -15.51 -5.20 -2.26
N GLU A 186 -14.86 -6.27 -2.72
CA GLU A 186 -14.30 -7.34 -1.90
C GLU A 186 -12.77 -7.22 -1.77
N CYS A 187 -12.11 -6.52 -2.68
CA CYS A 187 -10.65 -6.39 -2.71
C CYS A 187 -10.05 -5.70 -1.47
N GLY A 188 -10.76 -4.74 -0.86
CA GLY A 188 -10.21 -3.86 0.19
C GLY A 188 -9.61 -4.61 1.39
N LEU A 189 -10.36 -5.55 1.98
CA LEU A 189 -9.86 -6.37 3.10
C LEU A 189 -8.61 -7.16 2.73
N ARG A 190 -8.56 -7.71 1.52
CA ARG A 190 -7.49 -8.62 1.08
C ARG A 190 -6.21 -7.85 0.79
N MET A 191 -6.35 -6.70 0.15
CA MET A 191 -5.25 -5.75 0.02
C MET A 191 -4.71 -5.34 1.39
N ALA A 192 -5.57 -5.17 2.38
CA ALA A 192 -5.14 -4.81 3.71
C ALA A 192 -4.39 -5.91 4.48
N ILE A 193 -4.86 -7.16 4.40
CA ILE A 193 -4.12 -8.31 4.96
C ILE A 193 -2.77 -8.46 4.25
N PHE A 194 -2.74 -8.24 2.93
CA PHE A 194 -1.50 -8.20 2.18
C PHE A 194 -0.57 -7.08 2.71
N PHE A 195 -1.06 -5.86 2.90
CA PHE A 195 -0.28 -4.75 3.45
C PHE A 195 0.23 -5.01 4.89
N SER A 196 -0.52 -5.73 5.73
CA SER A 196 -0.09 -6.01 7.10
C SER A 196 1.13 -6.93 7.17
N ALA A 197 1.49 -7.62 6.08
CA ALA A 197 2.71 -8.42 6.03
C ALA A 197 3.99 -7.57 6.05
N ALA A 198 3.96 -6.33 5.53
CA ALA A 198 5.06 -5.37 5.67
C ALA A 198 5.35 -5.06 7.15
N THR A 199 4.30 -5.02 7.96
CA THR A 199 4.37 -4.83 9.41
C THR A 199 5.10 -5.97 10.11
N ALA A 200 4.71 -7.20 9.78
CA ALA A 200 5.32 -8.39 10.36
C ALA A 200 6.81 -8.45 10.02
N SER A 201 7.16 -8.12 8.77
CA SER A 201 8.55 -7.96 8.35
C SER A 201 9.30 -6.93 9.21
N GLY A 202 8.76 -5.73 9.43
CA GLY A 202 9.41 -4.74 10.29
C GLY A 202 9.56 -5.16 11.76
N ALA A 203 8.58 -5.88 12.31
CA ALA A 203 8.60 -6.35 13.71
C ALA A 203 9.63 -7.47 13.96
N PHE A 204 9.78 -8.39 13.01
CA PHE A 204 10.64 -9.57 13.17
C PHE A 204 11.98 -9.46 12.42
N GLY A 205 12.10 -8.60 11.41
CA GLY A 205 13.27 -8.51 10.52
C GLY A 205 14.55 -8.13 11.26
N GLY A 206 14.51 -7.15 12.15
CA GLY A 206 15.67 -6.78 12.96
C GLY A 206 16.14 -7.89 13.91
N LEU A 207 15.19 -8.65 14.49
CA LEU A 207 15.51 -9.79 15.36
C LEU A 207 16.15 -10.94 14.56
N LEU A 208 15.57 -11.26 13.41
CA LEU A 208 16.07 -12.29 12.51
C LEU A 208 17.47 -11.93 11.99
N ALA A 209 17.66 -10.69 11.53
CA ALA A 209 18.94 -10.18 11.08
C ALA A 209 20.01 -10.18 12.19
N ARG A 210 19.62 -9.87 13.44
CA ARG A 210 20.53 -9.95 14.59
C ARG A 210 20.97 -11.38 14.88
N GLY A 211 20.09 -12.36 14.72
CA GLY A 211 20.40 -13.77 14.85
C GLY A 211 21.33 -14.26 13.73
N ILE A 212 21.07 -13.85 12.49
CA ILE A 212 21.91 -14.21 11.33
C ILE A 212 23.29 -13.55 11.41
N SER A 213 23.39 -12.32 11.92
CA SER A 213 24.67 -11.61 11.98
C SER A 213 25.71 -12.26 12.92
N GLU A 214 25.28 -13.16 13.82
CA GLU A 214 26.17 -14.01 14.63
C GLU A 214 26.95 -15.03 13.79
N MET A 215 26.58 -15.28 12.52
CA MET A 215 27.32 -16.11 11.59
C MET A 215 28.59 -15.45 11.04
N ARG A 216 29.08 -14.38 11.69
CA ARG A 216 30.30 -13.68 11.30
C ARG A 216 31.49 -14.66 11.30
N GLY A 217 32.21 -14.72 10.19
CA GLY A 217 33.38 -15.60 10.02
C GLY A 217 33.03 -17.00 9.52
N VAL A 218 31.76 -17.39 9.47
CA VAL A 218 31.33 -18.62 8.79
C VAL A 218 31.56 -18.43 7.29
N GLY A 219 32.30 -19.36 6.67
CA GLY A 219 32.64 -19.30 5.24
C GLY A 219 33.55 -18.12 4.84
N GLY A 220 34.19 -17.44 5.80
CA GLY A 220 35.05 -16.28 5.52
C GLY A 220 34.29 -14.99 5.17
N HIS A 221 32.95 -14.99 5.33
CA HIS A 221 32.11 -13.84 5.02
C HIS A 221 31.72 -13.04 6.27
N PRO A 222 31.50 -11.72 6.12
CA PRO A 222 31.04 -10.87 7.22
C PRO A 222 29.59 -11.19 7.59
N GLY A 223 29.19 -10.90 8.83
CA GLY A 223 27.85 -11.24 9.33
C GLY A 223 26.71 -10.57 8.54
N TRP A 224 26.94 -9.40 7.95
CA TRP A 224 25.95 -8.72 7.12
C TRP A 224 25.70 -9.42 5.78
N ALA A 225 26.69 -10.12 5.22
CA ALA A 225 26.55 -10.83 3.95
C ALA A 225 25.55 -11.99 4.08
N TRP A 226 25.60 -12.70 5.21
CA TRP A 226 24.70 -13.81 5.50
C TRP A 226 23.23 -13.40 5.59
N ILE A 227 22.94 -12.16 6.00
CA ILE A 227 21.57 -11.63 6.00
C ILE A 227 21.00 -11.68 4.58
N PHE A 228 21.72 -11.12 3.60
CA PHE A 228 21.29 -11.09 2.21
C PHE A 228 21.28 -12.48 1.55
N ILE A 229 22.27 -13.32 1.86
CA ILE A 229 22.38 -14.67 1.27
C ILE A 229 21.25 -15.57 1.76
N LEU A 230 21.03 -15.67 3.07
CA LEU A 230 20.02 -16.57 3.62
C LEU A 230 18.60 -16.11 3.26
N GLU A 231 18.29 -14.83 3.41
CA GLU A 231 16.97 -14.31 3.06
C GLU A 231 16.72 -14.40 1.55
N GLY A 232 17.73 -14.12 0.71
CA GLY A 232 17.65 -14.34 -0.73
C GLY A 232 17.40 -15.80 -1.11
N ILE A 233 18.05 -16.76 -0.45
CA ILE A 233 17.81 -18.20 -0.66
C ILE A 233 16.39 -18.58 -0.24
N VAL A 234 15.91 -18.11 0.91
CA VAL A 234 14.53 -18.36 1.37
C VAL A 234 13.54 -17.80 0.34
N THR A 235 13.77 -16.59 -0.16
CA THR A 235 12.97 -16.00 -1.24
C THR A 235 12.98 -16.87 -2.48
N LEU A 236 14.14 -17.37 -2.92
CA LEU A 236 14.24 -18.24 -4.10
C LEU A 236 13.45 -19.55 -3.93
N VAL A 237 13.54 -20.18 -2.76
CA VAL A 237 12.78 -21.39 -2.45
C VAL A 237 11.28 -21.11 -2.51
N ILE A 238 10.83 -20.03 -1.87
CA ILE A 238 9.41 -19.63 -1.89
C ILE A 238 8.96 -19.24 -3.30
N ALA A 239 9.82 -18.61 -4.11
CA ALA A 239 9.55 -18.29 -5.51
C ALA A 239 9.34 -19.54 -6.35
N ILE A 240 10.18 -20.57 -6.17
CA ILE A 240 10.01 -21.86 -6.85
C ILE A 240 8.69 -22.51 -6.45
N ILE A 241 8.36 -22.50 -5.16
CA ILE A 241 7.07 -23.00 -4.66
C ILE A 241 5.91 -22.20 -5.26
N ALA A 242 6.07 -20.88 -5.45
CA ALA A 242 5.05 -20.00 -6.00
C ALA A 242 4.64 -20.40 -7.43
N PHE A 243 5.54 -20.93 -8.26
CA PHE A 243 5.18 -21.45 -9.59
C PHE A 243 4.18 -22.63 -9.54
N PHE A 244 4.19 -23.41 -8.47
CA PHE A 244 3.29 -24.57 -8.33
C PHE A 244 2.01 -24.22 -7.58
N VAL A 245 2.10 -23.30 -6.60
CA VAL A 245 0.99 -22.92 -5.73
C VAL A 245 0.10 -21.86 -6.38
N MET A 246 0.69 -20.87 -7.06
CA MET A 246 -0.05 -19.77 -7.65
C MET A 246 -0.85 -20.25 -8.87
N GLN A 247 -2.15 -19.96 -8.87
CA GLN A 247 -3.06 -20.30 -9.97
C GLN A 247 -3.41 -19.02 -10.73
N ASP A 248 -3.48 -19.09 -12.06
CA ASP A 248 -3.63 -17.90 -12.91
C ASP A 248 -5.00 -17.24 -12.80
N TYR A 249 -6.04 -18.03 -13.06
CA TYR A 249 -7.41 -17.55 -13.20
C TYR A 249 -8.37 -18.49 -12.49
N PRO A 250 -9.54 -17.99 -12.04
CA PRO A 250 -10.58 -18.84 -11.45
C PRO A 250 -10.95 -20.04 -12.33
N ALA A 251 -10.93 -19.88 -13.66
CA ALA A 251 -11.20 -20.95 -14.62
C ALA A 251 -10.22 -22.14 -14.52
N THR A 252 -8.94 -21.85 -14.30
CA THR A 252 -7.86 -22.85 -14.30
C THR A 252 -7.55 -23.37 -12.90
N ALA A 253 -8.19 -22.83 -11.85
CA ALA A 253 -7.93 -23.16 -10.46
C ALA A 253 -8.10 -24.66 -10.15
N LYS A 254 -7.05 -25.33 -9.65
CA LYS A 254 -7.11 -26.76 -9.30
C LYS A 254 -7.87 -27.06 -8.00
N PHE A 255 -7.96 -26.09 -7.10
CA PHE A 255 -8.60 -26.26 -5.78
C PHE A 255 -10.12 -26.01 -5.79
N LEU A 256 -10.68 -25.52 -6.90
CA LEU A 256 -12.10 -25.24 -7.06
C LEU A 256 -12.80 -26.34 -7.87
N ASN A 257 -13.99 -26.75 -7.42
CA ASN A 257 -14.85 -27.67 -8.16
C ASN A 257 -15.47 -26.96 -9.38
N PRO A 258 -15.91 -27.69 -10.44
CA PRO A 258 -16.48 -27.07 -11.64
C PRO A 258 -17.62 -26.06 -11.36
N ALA A 259 -18.53 -26.39 -10.44
CA ALA A 259 -19.60 -25.49 -10.02
C ALA A 259 -19.08 -24.24 -9.28
N GLU A 260 -18.04 -24.38 -8.45
CA GLU A 260 -17.41 -23.24 -7.76
C GLU A 260 -16.71 -22.30 -8.75
N LYS A 261 -16.06 -22.85 -9.79
CA LYS A 261 -15.40 -22.07 -10.84
C LYS A 261 -16.40 -21.22 -11.62
N GLN A 262 -17.50 -21.84 -12.06
CA GLN A 262 -18.57 -21.16 -12.77
C GLN A 262 -19.14 -20.02 -11.93
N GLU A 263 -19.36 -20.22 -10.64
CA GLU A 263 -19.85 -19.16 -9.76
C GLU A 263 -18.85 -18.00 -9.61
N VAL A 264 -17.55 -18.27 -9.48
CA VAL A 264 -16.55 -17.19 -9.43
C VAL A 264 -16.52 -16.40 -10.74
N GLN A 265 -16.55 -17.07 -11.89
CA GLN A 265 -16.54 -16.41 -13.20
C GLN A 265 -17.79 -15.56 -13.39
N ARG A 266 -18.98 -16.12 -13.16
CA ARG A 266 -20.27 -15.43 -13.22
C ARG A 266 -20.26 -14.17 -12.36
N ARG A 267 -19.76 -14.27 -11.13
CA ARG A 267 -19.64 -13.15 -10.19
C ARG A 267 -18.71 -12.04 -10.68
N LEU A 268 -17.59 -12.41 -11.29
CA LEU A 268 -16.64 -11.44 -11.84
C LEU A 268 -17.19 -10.78 -13.10
N GLU A 269 -17.88 -11.52 -13.96
CA GLU A 269 -18.53 -11.00 -15.17
C GLU A 269 -19.66 -10.01 -14.83
N GLU A 270 -20.47 -10.28 -13.81
CA GLU A 270 -21.46 -9.31 -13.32
C GLU A 270 -20.85 -7.98 -12.83
N ASP A 271 -19.63 -8.03 -12.28
CA ASP A 271 -18.92 -6.85 -11.75
C ASP A 271 -18.10 -6.15 -12.85
N ARG A 272 -17.76 -6.86 -13.93
CA ARG A 272 -17.14 -6.32 -15.14
C ARG A 272 -18.23 -5.69 -16.00
N SER A 273 -18.36 -4.37 -15.92
CA SER A 273 -19.03 -3.56 -16.95
C SER A 273 -18.55 -4.00 -18.34
N ALA A 274 -19.43 -4.04 -19.35
CA ALA A 274 -19.22 -4.49 -20.75
C ALA A 274 -18.15 -3.71 -21.58
N LEU A 275 -17.10 -3.21 -20.91
CA LEU A 275 -15.99 -2.46 -21.47
C LEU A 275 -14.89 -3.45 -21.89
N ALA A 276 -14.18 -3.13 -22.97
CA ALA A 276 -13.18 -4.00 -23.57
C ALA A 276 -12.00 -4.29 -22.61
N ASP A 277 -11.64 -5.58 -22.51
CA ASP A 277 -10.53 -6.11 -21.69
C ASP A 277 -9.20 -6.22 -22.48
N GLU A 278 -9.17 -5.80 -23.75
CA GLU A 278 -8.00 -5.98 -24.62
C GLU A 278 -6.83 -5.05 -24.27
N PHE A 279 -5.62 -5.60 -24.39
CA PHE A 279 -4.39 -4.85 -24.26
C PHE A 279 -4.21 -3.91 -25.45
N ASP A 280 -4.45 -2.62 -25.23
CA ASP A 280 -4.12 -1.58 -26.20
C ASP A 280 -3.35 -0.44 -25.50
N LEU A 281 -2.21 -0.04 -26.08
CA LEU A 281 -1.42 1.13 -25.64
C LEU A 281 -2.28 2.41 -25.60
N LYS A 282 -3.37 2.45 -26.36
CA LYS A 282 -4.36 3.53 -26.29
C LYS A 282 -4.90 3.74 -24.87
N TYR A 283 -5.19 2.68 -24.12
CA TYR A 283 -5.71 2.79 -22.75
C TYR A 283 -4.67 3.32 -21.76
N PHE A 284 -3.39 3.01 -21.99
CA PHE A 284 -2.30 3.59 -21.21
C PHE A 284 -2.28 5.12 -21.40
N TRP A 285 -2.32 5.60 -22.64
CA TRP A 285 -2.35 7.05 -22.91
C TRP A 285 -3.65 7.72 -22.45
N HIS A 286 -4.78 7.01 -22.45
CA HIS A 286 -6.02 7.50 -21.83
C HIS A 286 -5.84 7.72 -20.32
N ALA A 287 -5.24 6.76 -19.60
CA ALA A 287 -4.96 6.92 -18.17
C ALA A 287 -3.99 8.08 -17.90
N VAL A 288 -2.90 8.18 -18.67
CA VAL A 288 -1.94 9.28 -18.55
C VAL A 288 -2.58 10.65 -18.82
N ARG A 289 -3.59 10.73 -19.70
CA ARG A 289 -4.28 11.99 -20.03
C ARG A 289 -5.57 12.22 -19.22
N ASP A 290 -5.99 11.27 -18.36
CA ASP A 290 -7.22 11.43 -17.59
C ASP A 290 -7.01 12.43 -16.45
N TRP A 291 -7.58 13.62 -16.60
CA TRP A 291 -7.50 14.69 -15.62
C TRP A 291 -7.99 14.25 -14.23
N LYS A 292 -8.93 13.29 -14.14
CA LYS A 292 -9.44 12.79 -12.84
C LYS A 292 -8.37 12.06 -12.04
N ILE A 293 -7.44 11.37 -12.71
CA ILE A 293 -6.30 10.71 -12.07
C ILE A 293 -5.36 11.79 -11.49
N TRP A 294 -5.12 12.84 -12.27
CA TRP A 294 -4.26 13.96 -11.86
C TRP A 294 -4.85 14.81 -10.74
N MET A 295 -6.18 14.89 -10.59
CA MET A 295 -6.80 15.58 -9.45
C MET A 295 -6.41 14.99 -8.09
N THR A 296 -5.88 13.77 -8.03
CA THR A 296 -5.39 13.22 -6.76
C THR A 296 -4.06 13.85 -6.33
N VAL A 297 -3.28 14.40 -7.26
CA VAL A 297 -1.93 14.90 -7.00
C VAL A 297 -1.90 16.20 -6.18
N PRO A 298 -2.71 17.25 -6.48
CA PRO A 298 -2.62 18.53 -5.76
C PRO A 298 -2.80 18.44 -4.23
N PRO A 299 -3.78 17.68 -3.69
CA PRO A 299 -3.88 17.51 -2.23
C PRO A 299 -2.61 16.94 -1.60
N TYR A 300 -1.96 15.97 -2.26
CA TYR A 300 -0.70 15.38 -1.76
C TYR A 300 0.48 16.33 -1.85
N VAL A 301 0.57 17.14 -2.91
CA VAL A 301 1.61 18.17 -3.04
C VAL A 301 1.51 19.17 -1.90
N VAL A 302 0.30 19.66 -1.60
CA VAL A 302 0.08 20.58 -0.46
C VAL A 302 0.43 19.89 0.86
N ALA A 303 -0.01 18.64 1.06
CA ALA A 303 0.32 17.88 2.25
C ALA A 303 1.84 17.69 2.46
N CYS A 304 2.61 17.56 1.37
CA CYS A 304 4.08 17.48 1.43
C CYS A 304 4.70 18.76 2.03
N PHE A 305 4.27 19.94 1.57
CA PHE A 305 4.75 21.21 2.13
C PHE A 305 4.43 21.34 3.63
N PHE A 306 3.21 20.97 4.04
CA PHE A 306 2.84 20.94 5.46
C PHE A 306 3.65 19.93 6.25
N CYS A 307 3.96 18.75 5.68
CA CYS A 307 4.74 17.71 6.33
C CYS A 307 6.17 18.19 6.65
N ILE A 308 6.84 18.79 5.66
CA ILE A 308 8.21 19.31 5.81
C ILE A 308 8.21 20.50 6.78
N GLY A 309 7.27 21.45 6.60
CA GLY A 309 7.17 22.64 7.44
C GLY A 309 6.87 22.29 8.91
N ALA A 310 5.95 21.35 9.14
CA ALA A 310 5.64 20.84 10.46
C ALA A 310 6.86 20.17 11.12
N GLY A 311 7.58 19.32 10.36
CA GLY A 311 8.83 18.70 10.78
C GLY A 311 9.81 19.73 11.32
N PHE A 312 10.15 20.70 10.46
CA PHE A 312 11.10 21.76 10.78
C PHE A 312 10.69 22.60 12.01
N LEU A 313 9.43 23.01 12.08
CA LEU A 313 8.94 23.84 13.20
C LEU A 313 8.85 23.06 14.51
N ALA A 314 8.40 21.80 14.46
CA ALA A 314 8.34 20.95 15.64
C ALA A 314 9.72 20.65 16.22
N ASP A 315 10.72 20.46 15.36
CA ASP A 315 12.12 20.26 15.77
C ASP A 315 12.70 21.54 16.39
N ARG A 316 12.43 22.69 15.76
CA ARG A 316 12.90 23.99 16.25
C ARG A 316 12.32 24.37 17.62
N TRP A 317 11.07 24.01 17.88
CA TRP A 317 10.38 24.36 19.13
C TRP A 317 10.39 23.25 20.17
N GLY A 318 10.75 22.02 19.81
CA GLY A 318 10.78 20.87 20.73
C GLY A 318 9.41 20.51 21.31
N GLN A 319 8.32 20.86 20.61
CA GLN A 319 6.93 20.72 21.08
C GLN A 319 6.08 19.90 20.09
N ARG A 320 6.49 18.66 19.82
CA ARG A 320 5.85 17.79 18.82
C ARG A 320 4.38 17.54 19.14
N GLY A 321 4.03 17.37 20.41
CA GLY A 321 2.65 17.10 20.83
C GLY A 321 1.65 18.19 20.40
N ILE A 322 2.04 19.48 20.50
CA ILE A 322 1.18 20.61 20.09
C ILE A 322 0.93 20.59 18.58
N PHE A 323 1.97 20.37 17.77
CA PHE A 323 1.81 20.29 16.32
C PHE A 323 0.90 19.13 15.94
N MET A 324 1.03 17.98 16.60
CA MET A 324 0.16 16.84 16.31
C MET A 324 -1.32 17.11 16.61
N ILE A 325 -1.61 17.80 17.71
CA ILE A 325 -2.96 18.24 18.07
C ILE A 325 -3.50 19.19 17.00
N PHE A 326 -2.72 20.19 16.58
CA PHE A 326 -3.10 21.14 15.54
C PHE A 326 -3.43 20.46 14.20
N PHE A 327 -2.57 19.54 13.74
CA PHE A 327 -2.80 18.82 12.49
C PHE A 327 -3.96 17.83 12.56
N ASN A 328 -4.23 17.24 13.73
CA ASN A 328 -5.45 16.46 13.95
C ASN A 328 -6.70 17.32 13.80
N PHE A 329 -6.71 18.55 14.32
CA PHE A 329 -7.82 19.50 14.11
C PHE A 329 -8.02 19.82 12.62
N ILE A 330 -6.94 20.09 11.88
CA ILE A 330 -7.00 20.34 10.43
C ILE A 330 -7.62 19.13 9.70
N ALA A 331 -7.19 17.91 10.04
CA ALA A 331 -7.73 16.70 9.44
C ALA A 331 -9.23 16.52 9.72
N ILE A 332 -9.65 16.77 10.96
CA ILE A 332 -11.06 16.72 11.37
C ILE A 332 -11.89 17.73 10.57
N ILE A 333 -11.42 18.97 10.42
CA ILE A 333 -12.07 20.00 9.59
C ILE A 333 -12.24 19.50 8.15
N GLY A 334 -11.20 18.89 7.57
CA GLY A 334 -11.25 18.32 6.23
C GLY A 334 -12.34 17.27 6.05
N PHE A 335 -12.47 16.33 6.99
CA PHE A 335 -13.54 15.33 6.95
C PHE A 335 -14.93 15.90 7.28
N ILE A 336 -15.03 16.92 8.14
CA ILE A 336 -16.28 17.66 8.39
C ILE A 336 -16.75 18.36 7.11
N MET A 337 -15.84 18.97 6.34
CA MET A 337 -16.17 19.56 5.04
C MET A 337 -16.67 18.50 4.06
N GLN A 338 -16.08 17.30 4.06
CA GLN A 338 -16.47 16.22 3.15
C GLN A 338 -17.82 15.59 3.50
N ILE A 339 -18.17 15.51 4.79
CA ILE A 339 -19.42 14.91 5.29
C ILE A 339 -20.58 15.93 5.34
N GLY A 340 -20.27 17.22 5.54
CA GLY A 340 -21.27 18.27 5.77
C GLY A 340 -21.87 18.87 4.49
N THR A 341 -21.43 18.46 3.31
CA THR A 341 -21.91 19.02 2.04
C THR A 341 -21.96 17.99 0.92
N SER A 342 -22.89 18.19 0.00
CA SER A 342 -22.98 17.47 -1.28
C SER A 342 -22.23 18.18 -2.42
N ASN A 343 -21.71 19.40 -2.20
CA ASN A 343 -20.97 20.14 -3.22
C ASN A 343 -19.57 19.54 -3.45
N ASN A 344 -19.34 19.01 -4.66
CA ASN A 344 -18.08 18.36 -5.04
C ASN A 344 -16.85 19.27 -4.90
N ALA A 345 -16.97 20.58 -5.14
CA ALA A 345 -15.86 21.51 -4.99
C ALA A 345 -15.42 21.64 -3.52
N VAL A 346 -16.40 21.68 -2.59
CA VAL A 346 -16.12 21.74 -1.16
C VAL A 346 -15.59 20.41 -0.64
N ARG A 347 -16.12 19.28 -1.11
CA ARG A 347 -15.58 17.95 -0.77
C ARG A 347 -14.13 17.81 -1.25
N TYR A 348 -13.83 18.27 -2.47
CA TYR A 348 -12.46 18.29 -2.99
C TYR A 348 -11.55 19.22 -2.17
N ALA A 349 -11.98 20.43 -1.83
CA ALA A 349 -11.23 21.29 -0.91
C ALA A 349 -10.99 20.61 0.45
N GLY A 350 -11.98 19.90 0.98
CA GLY A 350 -11.84 19.10 2.20
C GLY A 350 -10.75 18.02 2.11
N THR A 351 -10.45 17.48 0.92
CA THR A 351 -9.33 16.53 0.75
C THR A 351 -7.96 17.18 0.99
N PHE A 352 -7.79 18.48 0.68
CA PHE A 352 -6.56 19.20 0.98
C PHE A 352 -6.34 19.34 2.48
N PHE A 353 -7.40 19.69 3.24
CA PHE A 353 -7.34 19.78 4.69
C PHE A 353 -7.10 18.39 5.31
N ALA A 354 -7.84 17.36 4.87
CA ALA A 354 -7.65 16.00 5.37
C ALA A 354 -6.20 15.51 5.14
N ALA A 355 -5.66 15.66 3.93
CA ALA A 355 -4.30 15.27 3.62
C ALA A 355 -3.27 16.10 4.40
N SER A 356 -3.43 17.42 4.44
CA SER A 356 -2.49 18.32 5.15
C SER A 356 -2.50 18.13 6.67
N GLY A 357 -3.56 17.57 7.24
CA GLY A 357 -3.60 17.18 8.66
C GLY A 357 -3.04 15.78 8.92
N ILE A 358 -3.37 14.79 8.09
CA ILE A 358 -2.96 13.39 8.33
C ILE A 358 -1.47 13.19 8.06
N TYR A 359 -0.96 13.67 6.93
CA TYR A 359 0.39 13.33 6.48
C TYR A 359 1.50 13.85 7.41
N PRO A 360 1.44 15.09 7.96
CA PRO A 360 2.44 15.54 8.92
C PRO A 360 2.44 14.74 10.23
N ASN A 361 1.28 14.21 10.65
CA ASN A 361 1.17 13.48 11.91
C ASN A 361 1.89 12.14 11.92
N VAL A 362 2.05 11.50 10.75
CA VAL A 362 2.73 10.20 10.64
C VAL A 362 4.22 10.27 11.06
N PRO A 363 5.09 11.06 10.40
CA PRO A 363 6.49 11.15 10.81
C PRO A 363 6.68 11.81 12.18
N GLN A 364 5.82 12.77 12.55
CA GLN A 364 5.85 13.40 13.88
C GLN A 364 5.57 12.38 14.98
N GLY A 365 4.57 11.52 14.81
CA GLY A 365 4.24 10.49 15.79
C GLY A 365 5.37 9.47 15.96
N VAL A 366 6.02 9.07 14.87
CA VAL A 366 7.17 8.17 14.92
C VAL A 366 8.36 8.82 15.63
N ALA A 367 8.68 10.07 15.29
CA ALA A 367 9.76 10.83 15.92
C ALA A 367 9.47 11.11 17.41
N TRP A 368 8.24 11.45 17.76
CA TRP A 368 7.84 11.73 19.14
C TRP A 368 7.90 10.48 20.02
N ASN A 369 7.44 9.33 19.50
CA ASN A 369 7.59 8.04 20.15
C ASN A 369 9.08 7.68 20.34
N GLY A 370 9.89 7.81 19.28
CA GLY A 370 11.32 7.52 19.34
C GLY A 370 12.08 8.38 20.36
N ASN A 371 11.77 9.68 20.43
CA ASN A 371 12.39 10.62 21.36
C ASN A 371 12.06 10.34 22.82
N ASN A 372 10.91 9.72 23.08
CA ASN A 372 10.43 9.43 24.43
C ASN A 372 10.84 8.04 24.95
N ILE A 373 11.65 7.31 24.18
CA ILE A 373 12.20 6.01 24.58
C ILE A 373 13.72 6.10 24.74
N GLY A 374 14.18 5.81 25.96
CA GLY A 374 15.60 5.70 26.31
C GLY A 374 16.20 4.35 25.90
N GLY A 375 17.44 4.36 25.43
CA GLY A 375 18.16 3.18 24.94
C GLY A 375 17.86 2.86 23.47
N SER A 376 18.90 2.54 22.69
CA SER A 376 18.80 2.30 21.25
C SER A 376 17.91 1.12 20.90
N THR A 377 18.08 -0.02 21.58
CA THR A 377 17.29 -1.23 21.34
C THR A 377 15.81 -1.03 21.69
N LYS A 378 15.52 -0.49 22.88
CA LYS A 378 14.14 -0.21 23.32
C LYS A 378 13.46 0.78 22.36
N ARG A 379 14.18 1.82 21.92
CA ARG A 379 13.70 2.79 20.94
C ARG A 379 13.38 2.15 19.60
N GLY A 380 14.27 1.30 19.09
CA GLY A 380 14.05 0.56 17.85
C GLY A 380 12.78 -0.29 17.90
N VAL A 381 12.61 -1.08 18.98
CA VAL A 381 11.42 -1.90 19.20
C VAL A 381 10.16 -1.03 19.32
N GLY A 382 10.20 0.06 20.08
CA GLY A 382 9.05 0.95 20.25
C GLY A 382 8.62 1.66 18.97
N ILE A 383 9.57 2.11 18.15
CA ILE A 383 9.28 2.66 16.81
C ILE A 383 8.64 1.59 15.92
N ALA A 384 9.21 0.38 15.91
CA ALA A 384 8.69 -0.74 15.13
C ALA A 384 7.27 -1.12 15.57
N MET A 385 6.98 -1.13 16.88
CA MET A 385 5.63 -1.37 17.40
C MET A 385 4.65 -0.30 16.95
N HIS A 386 5.01 0.99 17.03
CA HIS A 386 4.13 2.08 16.61
C HIS A 386 3.81 2.01 15.11
N VAL A 387 4.83 1.97 14.25
CA VAL A 387 4.64 1.77 12.80
C VAL A 387 3.85 0.48 12.54
N GLY A 388 4.13 -0.53 13.36
CA GLY A 388 3.45 -1.80 13.49
C GLY A 388 1.92 -1.68 13.50
N PHE A 389 1.42 -1.07 14.58
CA PHE A 389 0.00 -0.84 14.78
C PHE A 389 -0.60 0.12 13.74
N GLY A 390 0.17 1.09 13.24
CA GLY A 390 -0.28 2.02 12.21
C GLY A 390 -0.77 1.33 10.93
N ASN A 391 -0.11 0.24 10.54
CA ASN A 391 -0.49 -0.53 9.35
C ASN A 391 -1.83 -1.27 9.48
N LEU A 392 -2.34 -1.50 10.71
CA LEU A 392 -3.70 -2.03 10.91
C LEU A 392 -4.78 -1.07 10.41
N GLY A 393 -4.46 0.21 10.23
CA GLY A 393 -5.34 1.18 9.58
C GLY A 393 -5.75 0.76 8.16
N GLY A 394 -4.88 0.06 7.44
CA GLY A 394 -5.22 -0.54 6.15
C GLY A 394 -6.33 -1.58 6.26
N ALA A 395 -6.32 -2.42 7.30
CA ALA A 395 -7.34 -3.45 7.53
C ALA A 395 -8.71 -2.84 7.78
N ILE A 396 -8.75 -1.76 8.56
CA ILE A 396 -9.98 -1.05 8.86
C ILE A 396 -10.48 -0.28 7.63
N SER A 397 -9.59 0.38 6.87
CA SER A 397 -9.95 1.24 5.74
C SER A 397 -10.70 0.50 4.63
N GLY A 398 -10.34 -0.78 4.38
CA GLY A 398 -11.02 -1.64 3.42
C GLY A 398 -12.50 -1.89 3.70
N PHE A 399 -12.97 -1.62 4.91
CA PHE A 399 -14.38 -1.79 5.32
C PHE A 399 -15.15 -0.49 5.56
N LEU A 400 -14.46 0.66 5.58
CA LEU A 400 -15.08 1.95 5.92
C LEU A 400 -16.05 2.44 4.83
N TYR A 401 -15.68 2.26 3.56
CA TYR A 401 -16.40 2.80 2.42
C TYR A 401 -17.19 1.72 1.68
N GLN A 402 -18.34 1.34 2.26
CA GLN A 402 -19.21 0.31 1.67
C GLN A 402 -20.19 0.92 0.66
N ALA A 403 -20.47 0.17 -0.42
CA ALA A 403 -21.36 0.61 -1.49
C ALA A 403 -22.79 0.95 -1.03
N LYS A 404 -23.27 0.31 0.05
CA LYS A 404 -24.60 0.55 0.64
C LYS A 404 -24.78 1.96 1.23
N HIS A 405 -23.68 2.69 1.44
CA HIS A 405 -23.69 4.05 1.97
C HIS A 405 -23.41 5.09 0.89
N ARG A 406 -23.45 4.71 -0.39
CA ARG A 406 -23.33 5.64 -1.50
C ARG A 406 -24.51 6.61 -1.55
N PRO A 407 -24.31 7.84 -2.06
CA PRO A 407 -23.02 8.45 -2.47
C PRO A 407 -22.28 9.23 -1.35
N GLU A 408 -22.86 9.39 -0.17
CA GLU A 408 -22.35 10.29 0.88
C GLU A 408 -21.30 9.61 1.77
N TYR A 409 -21.41 8.29 1.97
CA TYR A 409 -20.53 7.47 2.80
C TYR A 409 -20.36 8.01 4.24
N TYR A 410 -21.47 8.44 4.87
CA TYR A 410 -21.47 8.97 6.23
C TYR A 410 -20.71 8.11 7.25
N PRO A 411 -20.89 6.77 7.30
CA PRO A 411 -20.18 5.95 8.28
C PRO A 411 -18.66 5.97 8.10
N GLY A 412 -18.18 5.96 6.85
CA GLY A 412 -16.74 6.01 6.57
C GLY A 412 -16.10 7.30 7.06
N HIS A 413 -16.69 8.45 6.70
CA HIS A 413 -16.22 9.75 7.16
C HIS A 413 -16.36 9.92 8.67
N GLY A 414 -17.47 9.46 9.26
CA GLY A 414 -17.71 9.49 10.70
C GLY A 414 -16.68 8.68 11.49
N THR A 415 -16.30 7.48 11.03
CA THR A 415 -15.23 6.70 11.68
C THR A 415 -13.87 7.37 11.57
N LEU A 416 -13.55 8.02 10.45
CA LEU A 416 -12.30 8.80 10.32
C LEU A 416 -12.29 10.00 11.27
N ILE A 417 -13.39 10.73 11.40
CA ILE A 417 -13.52 11.82 12.38
C ILE A 417 -13.36 11.28 13.81
N ALA A 418 -14.02 10.16 14.14
CA ALA A 418 -13.95 9.56 15.47
C ALA A 418 -12.53 9.10 15.83
N THR A 419 -11.83 8.43 14.91
CA THR A 419 -10.46 7.97 15.11
C THR A 419 -9.46 9.13 15.21
N LEU A 420 -9.63 10.19 14.41
CA LEU A 420 -8.84 11.42 14.54
C LEU A 420 -9.13 12.17 15.83
N SER A 421 -10.39 12.21 16.28
CA SER A 421 -10.77 12.83 17.54
C SER A 421 -10.19 12.07 18.73
N MET A 422 -10.20 10.73 18.67
CA MET A 422 -9.51 9.89 19.64
C MET A 422 -8.00 10.17 19.64
N SER A 423 -7.36 10.24 18.47
CA SER A 423 -5.94 10.60 18.34
C SER A 423 -5.65 11.97 18.97
N LEU A 424 -6.51 12.96 18.74
CA LEU A 424 -6.41 14.29 19.32
C LEU A 424 -6.47 14.27 20.85
N ILE A 425 -7.43 13.53 21.42
CA ILE A 425 -7.57 13.37 22.87
C ILE A 425 -6.33 12.69 23.45
N LEU A 426 -5.88 11.58 22.84
CA LEU A 426 -4.70 10.85 23.29
C LEU A 426 -3.42 11.69 23.21
N CYS A 427 -3.22 12.43 22.10
CA CYS A 427 -2.09 13.35 21.97
C CYS A 427 -2.15 14.45 23.03
N THR A 428 -3.34 14.98 23.35
CA THR A 428 -3.54 15.99 24.40
C THR A 428 -3.19 15.42 25.77
N MET A 429 -3.72 14.23 26.10
CA MET A 429 -3.41 13.54 27.36
C MET A 429 -1.93 13.24 27.50
N MET A 430 -1.29 12.73 26.44
CA MET A 430 0.14 12.43 26.42
C MET A 430 0.97 13.71 26.58
N THR A 431 0.65 14.79 25.87
CA THR A 431 1.32 16.10 26.01
C THR A 431 1.24 16.61 27.46
N ILE A 432 0.06 16.53 28.09
CA ILE A 432 -0.13 16.94 29.49
C ILE A 432 0.68 16.03 30.43
N TYR A 433 0.64 14.71 30.21
CA TYR A 433 1.38 13.75 31.02
C TYR A 433 2.89 13.99 30.96
N LEU A 434 3.46 14.14 29.77
CA LEU A 434 4.90 14.37 29.60
C LEU A 434 5.34 15.70 30.21
N ARG A 435 4.52 16.75 30.10
CA ARG A 435 4.78 18.03 30.79
C ARG A 435 4.77 17.88 32.31
N ARG A 436 3.77 17.18 32.86
CA ARG A 436 3.66 16.93 34.30
C ARG A 436 4.82 16.10 34.82
N GLU A 437 5.21 15.06 34.07
CA GLU A 437 6.31 14.19 34.45
C GLU A 437 7.66 14.91 34.38
N ASN A 438 7.90 15.73 33.35
CA ASN A 438 9.09 16.59 33.31
C ASN A 438 9.12 17.58 34.47
N ALA A 439 8.01 18.26 34.78
CA ALA A 439 7.93 19.18 35.93
C ALA A 439 8.17 18.46 37.27
N ARG A 440 7.63 17.24 37.44
CA ARG A 440 7.91 16.39 38.60
C ARG A 440 9.40 16.07 38.70
N ARG A 441 10.03 15.65 37.60
CA ARG A 441 11.47 15.34 37.57
C ARG A 441 12.34 16.57 37.82
N ASP A 442 11.97 17.74 37.31
CA ASP A 442 12.67 19.02 37.57
C ASP A 442 12.54 19.47 39.03
N SER A 443 11.48 19.08 39.73
CA SER A 443 11.33 19.35 41.16
C SER A 443 12.11 18.38 42.06
N LEU A 444 12.34 17.15 41.60
CA LEU A 444 12.97 16.08 42.39
C LEU A 444 14.46 15.92 42.13
N TYR A 445 14.90 16.24 40.92
CA TYR A 445 16.25 15.99 40.45
C TYR A 445 16.85 17.26 39.86
N LYS A 446 18.19 17.35 39.92
CA LYS A 446 18.95 18.45 39.32
C LYS A 446 18.75 18.53 37.80
N ALA A 447 19.08 19.66 37.19
CA ALA A 447 18.88 19.85 35.75
C ALA A 447 19.78 18.89 34.94
N PRO A 448 19.34 18.39 33.75
CA PRO A 448 20.15 17.47 32.94
C PRO A 448 21.55 18.00 32.55
N SER A 449 21.73 19.31 32.53
CA SER A 449 23.01 20.01 32.29
C SER A 449 23.99 19.92 33.46
N GLU A 450 23.50 19.64 34.68
CA GLU A 450 24.28 19.59 35.92
C GLU A 450 24.77 18.18 36.26
N TYR A 451 24.39 17.18 35.45
CA TYR A 451 24.91 15.81 35.57
C TYR A 451 26.28 15.68 34.90
N THR A 452 27.24 15.18 35.67
CA THR A 452 28.57 14.79 35.20
C THR A 452 28.49 13.56 34.28
N ALA A 453 29.55 13.34 33.50
CA ALA A 453 29.64 12.16 32.63
C ALA A 453 29.57 10.83 33.43
N GLN A 454 30.13 10.81 34.63
CA GLN A 454 30.13 9.64 35.50
C GLN A 454 28.72 9.32 36.04
N GLU A 455 27.98 10.32 36.51
CA GLU A 455 26.59 10.11 36.97
C GLU A 455 25.68 9.63 35.84
N LYS A 456 25.87 10.16 34.61
CA LYS A 456 25.13 9.66 33.43
C LYS A 456 25.48 8.21 33.10
N TRP A 457 26.74 7.83 33.31
CA TRP A 457 27.21 6.47 33.08
C TRP A 457 26.63 5.47 34.09
N GLU A 458 26.54 5.85 35.36
CA GLU A 458 25.95 5.03 36.43
C GLU A 458 24.47 4.72 36.18
N GLU A 459 23.74 5.64 35.56
CA GLU A 459 22.31 5.47 35.26
C GLU A 459 22.01 4.98 33.83
N ARG A 460 23.03 4.69 33.01
CA ARG A 460 22.86 4.39 31.58
C ARG A 460 21.91 3.21 31.29
N GLU A 461 21.84 2.25 32.21
CA GLU A 461 21.01 1.04 32.09
C GLU A 461 19.54 1.28 32.47
N LYS A 462 19.22 2.42 33.10
CA LYS A 462 17.86 2.79 33.50
C LYS A 462 17.00 3.28 32.31
N GLY A 463 17.60 3.54 31.15
CA GLY A 463 16.88 4.00 29.96
C GLY A 463 16.12 5.32 30.19
N ASP A 464 14.82 5.33 29.91
CA ASP A 464 13.89 6.45 30.15
C ASP A 464 13.59 6.70 31.65
N TYR A 465 13.95 5.76 32.53
CA TYR A 465 13.89 5.95 33.98
C TYR A 465 15.12 6.65 34.58
N ALA A 466 16.14 6.96 33.76
CA ALA A 466 17.27 7.75 34.23
C ALA A 466 16.80 9.14 34.71
N THR A 467 17.35 9.61 35.83
CA THR A 467 16.94 10.83 36.52
C THR A 467 17.23 12.10 35.70
N PHE A 468 18.23 12.04 34.82
CA PHE A 468 18.56 13.10 33.85
C PHE A 468 17.71 13.06 32.58
N PHE A 469 16.93 11.99 32.33
CA PHE A 469 16.11 11.89 31.13
C PHE A 469 14.91 12.84 31.21
N ARG A 470 14.65 13.54 30.11
CA ARG A 470 13.49 14.41 29.93
C ARG A 470 12.74 14.03 28.67
N TYR A 471 11.44 13.94 28.79
CA TYR A 471 10.56 13.61 27.68
C TYR A 471 10.44 14.80 26.73
N THR A 472 10.37 14.53 25.43
CA THR A 472 9.98 15.53 24.43
C THR A 472 8.48 15.71 24.48
N VAL A 473 8.03 16.96 24.58
CA VAL A 473 6.61 17.32 24.78
C VAL A 473 5.82 17.33 23.50
#